data_AF-A0A819C5I7-F1
#
_entry.id   AF-A0A819C5I7-F1
#
_cell.length_a   1.000
_cell.length_b   1.000
_cell.length_c   1.000
_cell.angle_alpha   90.00
_cell.angle_beta   90.00
_cell.angle_gamma   90.00
#
_symmetry.space_group_name_H-M   'P 1'
#
loop_
_entity.id
_entity.type
_entity.pdbx_description
1 polymer ?
#
loop_
_entity_poly.entity_id
_entity_poly.type
_entity_poly.pdbx_seq_one_letter_code
_entity_poly.pdbx_strand_id
1 'polypeptide(L)'
;MLQVIDNTRAGFLCPKCHQDMSNMEMLQIHFQNVHMKQSSTTVKGLFSLAKQKIKNVQDNFQNSNESSKIYAQYFSFNSNDSYSKKQCIGYARSHNTYFQIIRKDKHNQIFIHMRQLLLRIELLTNTNEHIPRNGNSKERRKYEQSIVAWMEDSVASICASCSKSFGLSRRKHHCRLDGLVICNQCSQFLSFSIARKISFY
;
A
#
# COMPACT_ATOMS: atom_id res chain seq x y z
N MET A 1 10.54 -2.91 -24.20
CA MET A 1 9.12 -2.49 -24.21
C MET A 1 8.36 -3.48 -23.33
N LEU A 2 8.36 -3.27 -22.01
CA LEU A 2 7.65 -4.12 -21.06
C LEU A 2 6.38 -3.37 -20.65
N GLN A 3 5.23 -3.92 -21.05
CA GLN A 3 3.93 -3.44 -20.61
C GLN A 3 3.79 -3.75 -19.11
N VAL A 4 3.93 -2.71 -18.30
CA VAL A 4 3.42 -2.73 -16.92
C VAL A 4 1.91 -2.72 -17.05
N ILE A 5 1.28 -3.86 -16.81
CA ILE A 5 -0.16 -3.92 -16.58
C ILE A 5 -0.35 -3.29 -15.20
N ASP A 6 -0.56 -1.98 -15.21
CA ASP A 6 -0.82 -1.18 -14.01
C ASP A 6 -2.26 -1.49 -13.56
N ASN A 7 -2.42 -2.59 -12.82
CA ASN A 7 -3.68 -2.96 -12.18
C ASN A 7 -3.86 -2.25 -10.83
N THR A 8 -3.34 -1.03 -10.70
CA THR A 8 -3.76 -0.11 -9.64
C THR A 8 -5.11 0.50 -10.02
N ARG A 9 -6.18 -0.31 -9.95
CA ARG A 9 -7.56 0.18 -10.06
C ARG A 9 -7.94 0.95 -8.80
N ALA A 10 -7.42 2.17 -8.68
CA ALA A 10 -7.87 3.15 -7.71
C ALA A 10 -9.15 3.81 -8.25
N GLY A 11 -10.27 3.13 -8.09
CA GLY A 11 -11.58 3.65 -8.45
C GLY A 11 -12.62 3.12 -7.46
N PHE A 12 -13.29 4.03 -6.76
CA PHE A 12 -14.55 3.79 -6.05
C PHE A 12 -14.63 2.52 -5.17
N LEU A 13 -13.59 2.29 -4.35
CA LEU A 13 -13.61 1.24 -3.34
C LEU A 13 -14.50 1.64 -2.16
N CYS A 14 -15.32 0.71 -1.67
CA CYS A 14 -16.09 0.91 -0.45
C CYS A 14 -15.16 1.09 0.77
N PRO A 15 -15.28 2.17 1.55
CA PRO A 15 -14.45 2.38 2.74
C PRO A 15 -14.66 1.36 3.87
N LYS A 16 -15.73 0.56 3.80
CA LYS A 16 -16.09 -0.41 4.84
C LYS A 16 -15.76 -1.84 4.48
N CYS A 17 -15.99 -2.26 3.23
CA CYS A 17 -15.72 -3.64 2.78
C CYS A 17 -14.66 -3.74 1.68
N HIS A 18 -14.10 -2.61 1.22
CA HIS A 18 -13.09 -2.51 0.16
C HIS A 18 -13.50 -3.14 -1.18
N GLN A 19 -14.81 -3.28 -1.42
CA GLN A 19 -15.35 -3.72 -2.70
C GLN A 19 -15.24 -2.60 -3.74
N ASP A 20 -14.74 -2.93 -4.93
CA ASP A 20 -14.70 -2.03 -6.08
C ASP A 20 -16.09 -1.88 -6.68
N MET A 21 -16.63 -0.66 -6.62
CA MET A 21 -17.95 -0.32 -7.15
C MET A 21 -17.88 0.36 -8.52
N SER A 22 -16.69 0.46 -9.12
CA SER A 22 -16.39 0.94 -10.48
C SER A 22 -16.76 2.40 -10.80
N ASN A 23 -17.79 2.96 -10.15
CA ASN A 23 -18.23 4.35 -10.28
C ASN A 23 -18.80 4.90 -8.94
N MET A 24 -18.93 6.23 -8.87
CA MET A 24 -19.39 6.94 -7.67
C MET A 24 -20.82 6.57 -7.25
N GLU A 25 -21.72 6.42 -8.23
CA GLU A 25 -23.15 6.18 -7.99
C GLU A 25 -23.38 4.79 -7.37
N MET A 26 -22.70 3.77 -7.90
CA MET A 26 -22.72 2.41 -7.36
C MET A 26 -22.07 2.34 -5.97
N LEU A 27 -21.00 3.11 -5.73
CA LEU A 27 -20.40 3.21 -4.41
C LEU A 27 -21.37 3.81 -3.37
N GLN A 28 -22.09 4.87 -3.74
CA GLN A 28 -23.09 5.50 -2.87
C GLN A 28 -24.25 4.55 -2.56
N ILE A 29 -24.78 3.86 -3.58
CA ILE A 29 -25.86 2.86 -3.41
C ILE A 29 -25.39 1.72 -2.50
N HIS A 30 -24.19 1.18 -2.75
CA HIS A 30 -23.62 0.13 -1.92
C HIS A 30 -23.46 0.59 -0.47
N PHE A 31 -22.92 1.79 -0.25
CA PHE A 31 -22.71 2.32 1.10
C PHE A 31 -24.03 2.49 1.85
N GLN A 32 -25.06 3.02 1.19
CA GLN A 32 -26.39 3.21 1.76
C GLN A 32 -27.10 1.88 2.06
N ASN A 33 -27.05 0.92 1.14
CA ASN A 33 -27.82 -0.31 1.28
C ASN A 33 -27.14 -1.35 2.18
N VAL A 34 -25.81 -1.41 2.16
CA VAL A 34 -25.03 -2.43 2.87
C VAL A 34 -24.57 -1.93 4.24
N HIS A 35 -24.19 -0.65 4.35
CA HIS A 35 -23.51 -0.13 5.56
C HIS A 35 -24.34 0.88 6.37
N MET A 36 -25.45 1.45 5.87
CA MET A 36 -26.27 2.42 6.64
C MET A 36 -27.40 1.81 7.48
N LYS A 37 -27.37 0.50 7.77
CA LYS A 37 -28.39 -0.13 8.65
C LYS A 37 -28.17 0.06 10.16
N GLN A 38 -27.21 0.87 10.59
CA GLN A 38 -27.08 1.30 11.99
C GLN A 38 -26.57 2.75 12.09
N SER A 39 -27.47 3.71 11.98
CA SER A 39 -27.49 4.90 12.84
C SER A 39 -28.70 5.79 12.50
N SER A 40 -29.36 6.16 13.57
CA SER A 40 -30.53 7.02 13.70
C SER A 40 -30.27 8.43 13.17
N THR A 41 -31.33 9.02 12.54
CA THR A 41 -31.60 10.46 12.33
C THR A 41 -30.49 11.27 11.62
N THR A 42 -30.64 11.79 10.39
CA THR A 42 -31.41 13.03 10.11
C THR A 42 -31.58 13.34 8.59
N VAL A 43 -31.47 12.38 7.67
CA VAL A 43 -31.71 12.66 6.22
C VAL A 43 -32.32 11.48 5.48
N LYS A 44 -33.58 11.14 5.80
CA LYS A 44 -34.35 10.08 5.11
C LYS A 44 -35.55 10.59 4.31
N GLY A 45 -35.57 11.86 3.92
CA GLY A 45 -36.77 12.48 3.33
C GLY A 45 -36.76 12.77 1.82
N LEU A 46 -35.63 12.64 1.11
CA LEU A 46 -35.48 13.34 -0.18
C LEU A 46 -35.50 12.50 -1.46
N PHE A 47 -35.56 11.16 -1.39
CA PHE A 47 -35.43 10.34 -2.62
C PHE A 47 -36.56 9.34 -2.89
N SER A 48 -37.65 9.34 -2.12
CA SER A 48 -38.68 8.29 -2.21
C SER A 48 -39.94 8.62 -3.01
N LEU A 49 -40.01 9.73 -3.76
CA LEU A 49 -41.24 10.10 -4.49
C LEU A 49 -41.10 10.29 -6.00
N ALA A 50 -39.92 10.09 -6.60
CA ALA A 50 -39.73 10.24 -8.05
C ALA A 50 -39.84 8.92 -8.84
N LYS A 51 -40.82 8.06 -8.52
CA LYS A 51 -41.04 6.84 -9.34
C LYS A 51 -42.48 6.37 -9.52
N GLN A 52 -43.48 7.15 -9.12
CA GLN A 52 -44.88 6.80 -9.41
C GLN A 52 -45.61 8.00 -10.02
N LYS A 53 -45.95 7.85 -11.30
CA LYS A 53 -46.80 8.71 -12.17
C LYS A 53 -46.09 9.35 -13.38
N ILE A 54 -45.27 8.58 -14.08
CA ILE A 54 -45.14 8.74 -15.55
C ILE A 54 -46.05 7.70 -16.19
N LYS A 55 -47.37 7.92 -16.10
CA LYS A 55 -48.31 7.26 -17.00
C LYS A 55 -49.54 8.14 -17.11
N ASN A 56 -49.67 8.72 -18.30
CA ASN A 56 -50.85 9.36 -18.87
C ASN A 56 -51.12 10.77 -18.34
N VAL A 57 -51.05 11.74 -19.26
CA VAL A 57 -52.20 12.52 -19.76
C VAL A 57 -51.62 13.75 -20.47
N GLN A 58 -51.70 13.72 -21.80
CA GLN A 58 -51.84 14.92 -22.62
C GLN A 58 -53.11 15.62 -22.15
N ASP A 59 -53.02 16.89 -21.75
CA ASP A 59 -53.82 17.97 -22.32
C ASP A 59 -53.75 19.22 -21.44
N ASN A 60 -53.69 20.35 -22.13
CA ASN A 60 -53.80 21.71 -21.61
C ASN A 60 -54.90 21.82 -20.56
N PHE A 61 -54.65 22.46 -19.41
CA PHE A 61 -55.52 23.53 -18.90
C PHE A 61 -54.83 24.31 -17.77
N GLN A 62 -55.28 25.55 -17.66
CA GLN A 62 -54.63 26.72 -17.09
C GLN A 62 -54.54 26.76 -15.55
N ASN A 63 -53.56 27.56 -15.09
CA ASN A 63 -53.58 28.41 -13.89
C ASN A 63 -53.62 27.77 -12.48
N SER A 64 -52.53 27.97 -11.74
CA SER A 64 -52.47 28.61 -10.39
C SER A 64 -51.06 28.39 -9.78
N ASN A 65 -50.03 29.11 -10.22
CA ASN A 65 -49.61 30.45 -9.80
C ASN A 65 -49.20 30.71 -8.33
N GLU A 66 -48.92 29.69 -7.51
CA GLU A 66 -48.25 29.94 -6.20
C GLU A 66 -47.04 29.06 -5.86
N SER A 67 -47.03 27.78 -6.20
CA SER A 67 -45.90 26.89 -5.81
C SER A 67 -44.67 27.02 -6.70
N SER A 68 -44.81 27.57 -7.91
CA SER A 68 -43.71 27.77 -8.86
C SER A 68 -42.81 28.95 -8.50
N LYS A 69 -43.28 29.90 -7.68
CA LYS A 69 -42.45 31.03 -7.23
C LYS A 69 -41.37 30.59 -6.24
N ILE A 70 -41.67 29.61 -5.37
CA ILE A 70 -40.75 29.18 -4.32
C ILE A 70 -39.58 28.36 -4.89
N TYR A 71 -39.84 27.47 -5.85
CA TYR A 71 -38.77 26.71 -6.53
C TYR A 71 -38.00 27.55 -7.55
N ALA A 72 -38.65 28.51 -8.22
CA ALA A 72 -37.95 29.48 -9.06
C ALA A 72 -37.09 30.43 -8.23
N GLN A 73 -37.45 30.73 -6.98
CA GLN A 73 -36.62 31.57 -6.09
C GLN A 73 -35.33 30.87 -5.63
N TYR A 74 -35.32 29.54 -5.56
CA TYR A 74 -34.10 28.78 -5.27
C TYR A 74 -33.19 28.56 -6.48
N PHE A 75 -33.73 28.68 -7.71
CA PHE A 75 -32.96 28.53 -8.96
C PHE A 75 -32.83 29.80 -9.79
N SER A 76 -33.42 30.92 -9.37
CA SER A 76 -33.15 32.24 -9.94
C SER A 76 -31.83 32.72 -9.39
N PHE A 77 -30.75 32.20 -9.99
CA PHE A 77 -29.49 32.92 -10.05
C PHE A 77 -29.82 34.32 -10.58
N ASN A 78 -29.72 35.33 -9.71
CA ASN A 78 -29.68 36.71 -10.12
C ASN A 78 -28.57 36.85 -11.16
N SER A 79 -28.94 37.00 -12.43
CA SER A 79 -28.02 37.25 -13.55
C SER A 79 -27.41 38.65 -13.53
N ASN A 80 -27.55 39.37 -12.41
CA ASN A 80 -26.84 40.62 -12.10
C ASN A 80 -25.71 40.44 -11.08
N ASP A 81 -25.34 39.19 -10.76
CA ASP A 81 -24.15 38.95 -9.95
C ASP A 81 -22.89 39.20 -10.78
N SER A 82 -22.10 40.17 -10.34
CA SER A 82 -20.77 40.56 -10.84
C SER A 82 -19.70 39.45 -10.66
N TYR A 83 -20.13 38.18 -10.62
CA TYR A 83 -19.36 36.99 -10.29
C TYR A 83 -19.11 36.06 -11.48
N SER A 84 -19.35 36.51 -12.72
CA SER A 84 -18.71 35.91 -13.90
C SER A 84 -17.26 36.41 -14.06
N LYS A 85 -16.50 36.48 -12.97
CA LYS A 85 -15.04 36.60 -13.08
C LYS A 85 -14.51 35.19 -13.31
N LYS A 86 -13.88 34.96 -14.46
CA LYS A 86 -13.07 33.74 -14.70
C LYS A 86 -12.20 33.52 -13.47
N GLN A 87 -12.49 32.45 -12.72
CA GLN A 87 -11.74 32.13 -11.53
C GLN A 87 -10.32 31.77 -11.96
N CYS A 88 -9.35 32.60 -11.59
CA CYS A 88 -7.95 32.31 -11.86
C CYS A 88 -7.49 31.13 -11.01
N ILE A 89 -6.51 30.38 -11.51
CA ILE A 89 -5.85 29.32 -10.75
C ILE A 89 -5.40 29.92 -9.41
N GLY A 90 -5.93 29.37 -8.31
CA GLY A 90 -5.57 29.81 -6.97
C GLY A 90 -4.11 29.50 -6.65
N TYR A 91 -3.65 29.95 -5.49
CA TYR A 91 -2.30 29.65 -5.02
C TYR A 91 -2.07 28.13 -4.92
N ALA A 92 -1.12 27.61 -5.70
CA ALA A 92 -0.74 26.21 -5.72
C ALA A 92 0.63 26.01 -5.07
N ARG A 93 0.76 24.98 -4.22
CA ARG A 93 2.03 24.51 -3.67
C ARG A 93 2.24 23.05 -4.02
N SER A 94 3.49 22.68 -4.33
CA SER A 94 3.87 21.30 -4.62
C SER A 94 4.84 20.78 -3.58
N HIS A 95 4.52 19.63 -2.99
CA HIS A 95 5.41 18.91 -2.07
C HIS A 95 6.11 17.72 -2.75
N ASN A 96 6.04 17.63 -4.08
CA ASN A 96 6.57 16.50 -4.84
C ASN A 96 8.08 16.34 -4.65
N THR A 97 8.84 17.44 -4.67
CA THR A 97 10.29 17.40 -4.46
C THR A 97 10.66 16.83 -3.09
N TYR A 98 9.97 17.27 -2.02
CA TYR A 98 10.19 16.74 -0.67
C TYR A 98 9.85 15.24 -0.60
N PHE A 99 8.71 14.83 -1.18
CA PHE A 99 8.33 13.42 -1.27
C PHE A 99 9.39 12.59 -2.01
N GLN A 100 9.90 13.08 -3.14
CA GLN A 100 10.91 12.39 -3.94
C GLN A 100 12.22 12.20 -3.17
N ILE A 101 12.66 13.20 -2.40
CA ILE A 101 13.86 13.10 -1.56
C ILE A 101 13.71 11.97 -0.55
N ILE A 102 12.63 11.99 0.25
CA ILE A 102 12.38 10.95 1.27
C ILE A 102 12.25 9.56 0.64
N ARG A 103 11.55 9.46 -0.50
CA ARG A 103 11.40 8.20 -1.23
C ARG A 103 12.74 7.68 -1.74
N LYS A 104 13.57 8.56 -2.33
CA LYS A 104 14.88 8.20 -2.90
C LYS A 104 15.81 7.69 -1.82
N ASP A 105 15.84 8.32 -0.65
CA ASP A 105 16.67 7.87 0.46
C ASP A 105 16.26 6.47 0.91
N LYS A 106 14.97 6.21 1.13
CA LYS A 106 14.48 4.88 1.49
C LYS A 106 14.81 3.84 0.40
N HIS A 107 14.63 4.19 -0.87
CA HIS A 107 14.95 3.33 -1.98
C HIS A 107 16.45 2.99 -2.02
N ASN A 108 17.32 3.99 -1.83
CA ASN A 108 18.77 3.81 -1.81
C ASN A 108 19.21 2.89 -0.67
N GLN A 109 18.64 3.05 0.53
CA GLN A 109 18.95 2.17 1.66
C GLN A 109 18.61 0.71 1.38
N ILE A 110 17.42 0.46 0.81
CA ILE A 110 16.99 -0.88 0.41
C ILE A 110 17.94 -1.43 -0.68
N PHE A 111 18.27 -0.62 -1.68
CA PHE A 111 19.16 -1.02 -2.77
C PHE A 111 20.56 -1.38 -2.27
N ILE A 112 21.14 -0.56 -1.40
CA ILE A 112 22.46 -0.82 -0.81
C ILE A 112 22.42 -2.12 -0.02
N HIS A 113 21.40 -2.31 0.82
CA HIS A 113 21.25 -3.54 1.59
C HIS A 113 21.14 -4.77 0.68
N MET A 114 20.27 -4.73 -0.33
CA MET A 114 20.13 -5.81 -1.31
C MET A 114 21.43 -6.12 -2.04
N ARG A 115 22.14 -5.09 -2.52
CA ARG A 115 23.43 -5.26 -3.20
C ARG A 115 24.48 -5.90 -2.28
N GLN A 116 24.52 -5.53 -1.01
CA GLN A 116 25.39 -6.16 -0.02
C GLN A 116 25.05 -7.64 0.17
N LEU A 117 23.76 -8.00 0.22
CA LEU A 117 23.37 -9.41 0.32
C LEU A 117 23.79 -10.20 -0.93
N LEU A 118 23.60 -9.66 -2.13
CA LEU A 118 24.00 -10.34 -3.36
C LEU A 118 25.51 -10.64 -3.40
N LEU A 119 26.34 -9.65 -3.10
CA LEU A 119 27.80 -9.82 -3.02
C LEU A 119 28.20 -10.88 -1.97
N ARG A 120 27.53 -10.88 -0.82
CA ARG A 120 27.80 -11.89 0.23
C ARG A 120 27.36 -13.29 -0.20
N ILE A 121 26.23 -13.44 -0.89
CA ILE A 121 25.82 -14.74 -1.47
C ILE A 121 26.89 -15.22 -2.44
N GLU A 122 27.39 -14.34 -3.31
CA GLU A 122 28.45 -14.67 -4.25
C GLU A 122 29.69 -15.17 -3.52
N LEU A 123 30.22 -14.42 -2.55
CA LEU A 123 31.38 -14.83 -1.74
C LEU A 123 31.16 -16.16 -1.01
N LEU A 124 29.99 -16.36 -0.42
CA LEU A 124 29.65 -17.61 0.30
C LEU A 124 29.46 -18.81 -0.64
N THR A 125 29.16 -18.57 -1.91
CA THR A 125 28.87 -19.64 -2.89
C THR A 125 29.99 -19.88 -3.90
N ASN A 126 30.97 -18.97 -4.00
CA ASN A 126 32.00 -19.02 -5.03
C ASN A 126 32.83 -20.31 -4.92
N THR A 127 33.13 -20.92 -6.06
CA THR A 127 33.91 -22.16 -6.17
C THR A 127 35.39 -21.90 -6.38
N ASN A 128 35.76 -20.67 -6.76
CA ASN A 128 37.07 -20.37 -7.34
C ASN A 128 38.09 -19.82 -6.34
N GLU A 129 37.68 -19.54 -5.10
CA GLU A 129 38.59 -19.23 -3.99
C GLU A 129 38.54 -20.33 -2.93
N HIS A 130 39.60 -20.37 -2.10
CA HIS A 130 39.88 -21.25 -0.97
C HIS A 130 38.75 -21.34 0.09
N ILE A 131 37.51 -21.69 -0.29
CA ILE A 131 36.53 -22.18 0.66
C ILE A 131 37.08 -23.51 1.17
N PRO A 132 37.30 -23.68 2.47
CA PRO A 132 37.70 -24.96 3.05
C PRO A 132 36.51 -25.92 2.96
N ARG A 133 36.18 -26.41 1.76
CA ARG A 133 35.10 -27.39 1.53
C ARG A 133 35.43 -28.73 2.18
N ASN A 134 36.73 -29.03 2.26
CA ASN A 134 37.30 -30.15 3.03
C ASN A 134 37.93 -29.69 4.36
N GLY A 135 37.82 -28.40 4.70
CA GLY A 135 38.37 -27.87 5.95
C GLY A 135 37.49 -28.21 7.14
N ASN A 136 38.09 -28.19 8.32
CA ASN A 136 37.37 -28.39 9.57
C ASN A 136 36.26 -27.34 9.75
N SER A 137 35.20 -27.68 10.50
CA SER A 137 34.04 -26.80 10.73
C SER A 137 34.40 -25.42 11.30
N LYS A 138 35.56 -25.32 11.95
CA LYS A 138 36.08 -24.10 12.58
C LYS A 138 36.64 -23.11 11.56
N GLU A 139 37.40 -23.56 10.56
CA GLU A 139 37.93 -22.71 9.48
C GLU A 139 36.81 -22.14 8.62
N ARG A 140 35.82 -22.97 8.28
CA ARG A 140 34.64 -22.52 7.54
C ARG A 140 33.90 -21.42 8.29
N ARG A 141 33.68 -21.58 9.60
CA ARG A 141 33.04 -20.56 10.44
C ARG A 141 33.85 -19.26 10.46
N LYS A 142 35.19 -19.33 10.56
CA LYS A 142 36.04 -18.13 10.51
C LYS A 142 35.91 -17.40 9.18
N TYR A 143 35.91 -18.13 8.06
CA TYR A 143 35.69 -17.55 6.74
C TYR A 143 34.32 -16.88 6.62
N GLU A 144 33.24 -17.57 7.03
CA GLU A 144 31.88 -17.01 7.04
C GLU A 144 31.80 -15.71 7.88
N GLN A 145 32.51 -15.65 9.01
CA GLN A 145 32.59 -14.46 9.86
C GLN A 145 33.46 -13.33 9.28
N SER A 146 34.40 -13.65 8.38
CA SER A 146 35.18 -12.64 7.67
C SER A 146 34.39 -11.94 6.57
N ILE A 147 33.37 -12.60 6.01
CA ILE A 147 32.45 -12.04 5.01
C ILE A 147 31.43 -11.10 5.66
N VAL A 148 30.91 -11.49 6.83
CA VAL A 148 29.95 -10.69 7.58
C VAL A 148 30.19 -10.86 9.08
N ALA A 149 30.26 -9.74 9.80
CA ALA A 149 30.36 -9.76 11.24
C ALA A 149 29.07 -10.34 11.85
N TRP A 150 29.22 -11.36 12.68
CA TRP A 150 28.08 -11.96 13.37
C TRP A 150 27.79 -11.16 14.63
N MET A 151 26.51 -10.82 14.82
CA MET A 151 26.05 -10.15 16.03
C MET A 151 26.32 -11.03 17.26
N GLU A 152 26.80 -10.43 18.34
CA GLU A 152 27.01 -11.14 19.58
C GLU A 152 25.69 -11.62 20.18
N ASP A 153 25.68 -12.85 20.71
CA ASP A 153 24.49 -13.39 21.35
C ASP A 153 24.08 -12.59 22.59
N SER A 154 25.02 -11.92 23.28
CA SER A 154 24.77 -11.10 24.47
C SER A 154 23.79 -9.94 24.19
N VAL A 155 23.92 -9.29 23.03
CA VAL A 155 23.13 -8.11 22.66
C VAL A 155 21.78 -8.47 22.01
N ALA A 156 21.64 -9.71 21.51
CA ALA A 156 20.42 -10.16 20.85
C ALA A 156 19.38 -10.67 21.85
N SER A 157 18.49 -9.79 22.33
CA SER A 157 17.37 -10.17 23.22
C SER A 157 16.15 -10.71 22.46
N ILE A 158 15.97 -10.28 21.20
CA ILE A 158 14.84 -10.63 20.34
C ILE A 158 15.32 -11.11 18.96
N CYS A 159 14.52 -11.95 18.30
CA CYS A 159 14.75 -12.37 16.92
C CYS A 159 14.69 -11.16 15.98
N ALA A 160 15.73 -10.92 15.17
CA ALA A 160 15.78 -9.80 14.24
C ALA A 160 14.70 -9.85 13.12
N SER A 161 14.10 -11.01 12.88
CA SER A 161 13.09 -11.21 11.83
C SER A 161 11.64 -11.11 12.34
N CYS A 162 11.33 -11.71 13.50
CA CYS A 162 9.96 -11.77 14.02
C CYS A 162 9.76 -11.04 15.35
N SER A 163 10.81 -10.41 15.88
CA SER A 163 10.82 -9.64 17.12
C SER A 163 10.41 -10.39 18.39
N LYS A 164 10.29 -11.73 18.33
CA LYS A 164 9.99 -12.57 19.50
C LYS A 164 11.24 -12.72 20.36
N SER A 165 11.09 -12.60 21.68
CA SER A 165 12.18 -12.78 22.65
C SER A 165 12.75 -14.19 22.61
N PHE A 166 14.07 -14.28 22.76
CA PHE A 166 14.76 -15.54 22.97
C PHE A 166 14.54 -16.07 24.40
N GLY A 167 14.69 -17.38 24.57
CA GLY A 167 14.51 -18.06 25.85
C GLY A 167 14.98 -19.50 25.75
N LEU A 168 14.60 -20.36 26.70
CA LEU A 168 15.06 -21.75 26.75
C LEU A 168 14.67 -22.57 25.51
N SER A 169 13.45 -22.38 25.01
CA SER A 169 12.93 -23.09 23.83
C SER A 169 13.24 -22.39 22.50
N ARG A 170 13.34 -21.05 22.51
CA ARG A 170 13.70 -20.26 21.32
C ARG A 170 15.18 -19.94 21.35
N ARG A 171 15.98 -20.84 20.76
CA ARG A 171 17.43 -20.69 20.64
C ARG A 171 17.81 -19.67 19.56
N LYS A 172 19.01 -19.12 19.71
CA LYS A 172 19.64 -18.15 18.82
C LYS A 172 20.33 -18.88 17.67
N HIS A 173 20.18 -18.33 16.46
CA HIS A 173 20.84 -18.81 15.25
C HIS A 173 21.34 -17.60 14.45
N HIS A 174 22.58 -17.64 13.97
CA HIS A 174 23.10 -16.59 13.08
C HIS A 174 22.73 -16.88 11.64
N CYS A 175 22.18 -15.89 10.96
CA CYS A 175 22.06 -15.91 9.51
C CYS A 175 23.44 -15.64 8.90
N ARG A 176 23.89 -16.53 8.01
CA ARG A 176 25.23 -16.45 7.40
C ARG A 176 25.34 -15.31 6.38
N LEU A 177 24.20 -14.77 5.94
CA LEU A 177 24.12 -13.76 4.90
C LEU A 177 24.13 -12.33 5.45
N ASP A 178 23.46 -12.09 6.58
CA ASP A 178 23.34 -10.76 7.19
C ASP A 178 24.01 -10.66 8.58
N GLY A 179 24.42 -11.79 9.17
CA GLY A 179 25.08 -11.84 10.49
C GLY A 179 24.12 -11.66 11.67
N LEU A 180 22.81 -11.49 11.43
CA LEU A 180 21.82 -11.21 12.47
C LEU A 180 21.43 -12.47 13.24
N VAL A 181 21.00 -12.28 14.49
CA VAL A 181 20.49 -13.37 15.33
C VAL A 181 18.99 -13.55 15.11
N ILE A 182 18.61 -14.75 14.70
CA ILE A 182 17.25 -15.17 14.38
C ILE A 182 16.87 -16.45 15.12
N CYS A 183 15.58 -16.78 15.14
CA CYS A 183 15.08 -18.03 15.71
C CYS A 183 14.93 -19.14 14.65
N ASN A 184 14.80 -20.39 15.09
CA ASN A 184 14.64 -21.54 14.18
C ASN A 184 13.50 -21.39 13.16
N GLN A 185 12.37 -20.79 13.56
CA GLN A 185 11.22 -20.55 12.68
C GLN A 185 11.53 -19.51 11.57
N CYS A 186 12.52 -18.66 11.80
CA CYS A 186 12.97 -17.64 10.85
C CYS A 186 14.23 -18.05 10.08
N SER A 187 14.93 -19.12 10.49
CA SER A 187 16.15 -19.59 9.83
C SER A 187 15.83 -20.55 8.69
N GLN A 188 15.32 -20.00 7.58
CA GLN A 188 15.11 -20.76 6.36
C GLN A 188 16.44 -21.08 5.69
N PHE A 189 16.61 -22.32 5.26
CA PHE A 189 17.81 -22.76 4.57
C PHE A 189 17.70 -22.48 3.08
N LEU A 190 18.71 -21.81 2.53
CA LEU A 190 18.89 -21.64 1.10
C LEU A 190 19.86 -22.73 0.60
N SER A 191 19.40 -23.58 -0.32
CA SER A 191 20.28 -24.62 -0.87
C SER A 191 21.39 -23.98 -1.71
N PHE A 192 22.58 -24.62 -1.70
CA PHE A 192 23.74 -24.12 -2.43
C PHE A 192 23.44 -23.91 -3.93
N SER A 193 22.71 -24.84 -4.55
CA SER A 193 22.32 -24.75 -5.95
C SER A 193 21.42 -23.54 -6.25
N ILE A 194 20.51 -23.17 -5.35
CA ILE A 194 19.66 -21.99 -5.50
C ILE A 194 20.47 -20.72 -5.25
N ALA A 195 21.25 -20.68 -4.16
CA ALA A 195 22.10 -19.54 -3.81
C ALA A 195 23.03 -19.15 -4.97
N ARG A 196 23.65 -20.14 -5.61
CA ARG A 196 24.53 -19.94 -6.76
C ARG A 196 23.81 -19.42 -8.00
N LYS A 197 22.52 -19.73 -8.20
CA LYS A 197 21.74 -19.16 -9.30
C LYS A 197 21.42 -17.68 -9.04
N ILE A 198 21.18 -17.30 -7.79
CA ILE A 198 20.87 -15.91 -7.41
C ILE A 198 22.07 -14.98 -7.66
N SER A 199 23.31 -15.46 -7.48
CA SER A 199 24.52 -14.64 -7.67
C SER A 199 24.90 -14.38 -9.12
N PHE A 200 24.33 -15.08 -10.10
CA PHE A 200 24.71 -14.97 -11.53
C PHE A 200 23.69 -14.23 -12.40
N TYR A 201 22.70 -13.55 -11.79
CA TYR A 201 21.75 -12.64 -12.45
C TYR A 201 21.98 -11.21 -11.97
#